data_AF-A0A960VM59-F1
#
_entry.id   AF-A0A960VM59-F1
#
_cell.length_a   1.000
_cell.length_b   1.000
_cell.length_c   1.000
_cell.angle_alpha   90.00
_cell.angle_beta   90.00
_cell.angle_gamma   90.00
#
_symmetry.space_group_name_H-M   'P 1'
#
loop_
_entity.id
_entity.type
_entity.pdbx_description
1 polymer ?
#
loop_
_entity_poly.entity_id
_entity_poly.type
_entity_poly.pdbx_seq_one_letter_code
_entity_poly.pdbx_strand_id
1 'polypeptide(L)'
;MAESPAAGPGPAAITITVDGRPVRCRPDTSVAVALFESGRRELSHSHKYGRPRGLTCARGHCTSCLMRIDGVPNVRTCETRVRDGMTVAVQDTGTFYGGPMQKMLGLGSRWVPVGFYYKWFTRPATVSRFFLERIRPMTGVGRLPDAAASRRALPAAASASPPAAPDLGHVARLVVGGGPSGLRAALAGGGPTLVIDDMPVPGGQRKAALDAVAHADVDLLPRFPGLADARERIQAAVNALNDRPGIRFVGDSKVLAGYQPGGVVVRRPDGVATARCDELVWAAGALDAFGLFPGNDTPGIFGPRALYRIVARDGLDVAGRHALLVGSGPDLWLSAALLHGRGALVKLVVTGGGNQSEVAAAVDLKWPLNTGLRLDEVRGSGPHALRATFVPRRSAPGPKGSHMHLEADFMVLCGAGKPAYDVPFQLGADLVLDPARGGYVPRGSTPDGADFTAPLAGGLNLTWTGGACGRAAAERSAP
;
A
#
# COMPACT_ATOMS: atom_id res chain seq x y z
N MET A 1 -11.26 -2.48 -42.13
CA MET A 1 -10.13 -2.95 -41.31
C MET A 1 -9.25 -1.74 -41.07
N ALA A 2 -9.43 -1.05 -39.94
CA ALA A 2 -8.56 0.05 -39.55
C ALA A 2 -7.46 -0.56 -38.68
N GLU A 3 -6.21 -0.45 -39.12
CA GLU A 3 -5.03 -0.91 -38.39
C GLU A 3 -4.93 -0.15 -37.05
N SER A 4 -4.74 -0.92 -35.98
CA SER A 4 -4.41 -0.40 -34.67
C SER A 4 -3.06 0.33 -34.75
N PRO A 5 -2.92 1.56 -34.20
CA PRO A 5 -1.66 2.27 -34.25
C PRO A 5 -0.60 1.47 -33.49
N ALA A 6 0.45 1.06 -34.21
CA ALA A 6 1.60 0.39 -33.63
C ALA A 6 2.15 1.22 -32.47
N ALA A 7 2.24 0.60 -31.28
CA ALA A 7 2.86 1.21 -30.12
C ALA A 7 4.28 1.63 -30.49
N GLY A 8 4.56 2.94 -30.41
CA GLY A 8 5.90 3.48 -30.66
C GLY A 8 6.94 2.82 -29.74
N PRO A 9 8.24 2.92 -30.07
CA PRO A 9 9.30 2.35 -29.24
C PRO A 9 9.18 2.91 -27.82
N GLY A 10 8.97 2.02 -26.86
CA GLY A 10 8.86 2.38 -25.44
C GLY A 10 10.10 3.16 -24.98
N PRO A 11 9.97 3.94 -23.89
CA PRO A 11 11.08 4.77 -23.42
C PRO A 11 12.30 3.91 -23.10
N ALA A 12 13.49 4.44 -23.39
CA ALA A 12 14.75 3.71 -23.26
C ALA A 12 14.93 3.16 -21.83
N ALA A 13 15.27 1.88 -21.73
CA ALA A 13 15.53 1.24 -20.44
C ALA A 13 16.69 1.95 -19.72
N ILE A 14 16.53 2.17 -18.42
CA ILE A 14 17.58 2.75 -17.56
C ILE A 14 18.27 1.63 -16.76
N THR A 15 19.49 1.89 -16.29
CA THR A 15 20.25 0.91 -15.51
C THR A 15 20.51 1.44 -14.10
N ILE A 16 20.12 0.67 -13.10
CA ILE A 16 20.42 0.93 -11.70
C ILE A 16 21.42 -0.12 -11.19
N THR A 17 22.18 0.18 -10.14
CA THR A 17 23.09 -0.78 -9.51
C THR A 17 22.50 -1.28 -8.20
N VAL A 18 22.22 -2.57 -8.10
CA VAL A 18 21.62 -3.20 -6.91
C VAL A 18 22.61 -4.16 -6.26
N ASP A 19 23.06 -3.87 -5.03
CA ASP A 19 24.10 -4.62 -4.32
C ASP A 19 25.33 -4.92 -5.22
N GLY A 20 25.76 -3.92 -5.99
CA GLY A 20 26.90 -4.02 -6.91
C GLY A 20 26.61 -4.68 -8.26
N ARG A 21 25.37 -5.10 -8.54
CA ARG A 21 24.98 -5.72 -9.82
C ARG A 21 24.10 -4.78 -10.66
N PRO A 22 24.36 -4.65 -11.98
CA PRO A 22 23.49 -3.85 -12.84
C PRO A 22 22.12 -4.51 -13.01
N VAL A 23 21.07 -3.72 -12.92
CA VAL A 23 19.68 -4.15 -13.15
C VAL A 23 19.06 -3.16 -14.14
N ARG A 24 18.58 -3.68 -15.28
CA ARG A 24 17.83 -2.89 -16.25
C ARG A 24 16.40 -2.70 -15.78
N CYS A 25 15.89 -1.49 -15.90
CA CYS A 25 14.58 -1.09 -15.39
C CYS A 25 13.85 -0.23 -16.42
N ARG A 26 12.51 -0.29 -16.39
CA ARG A 26 11.68 0.66 -17.12
C ARG A 26 11.69 2.01 -16.39
N PRO A 27 11.78 3.14 -17.11
CA PRO A 27 11.62 4.45 -16.50
C PRO A 27 10.22 4.61 -15.89
N ASP A 28 10.06 5.61 -15.04
CA ASP A 28 8.80 5.97 -14.36
C ASP A 28 8.21 4.92 -13.41
N THR A 29 8.89 3.79 -13.19
CA THR A 29 8.53 2.80 -12.17
C THR A 29 9.08 3.18 -10.79
N SER A 30 8.53 2.56 -9.74
CA SER A 30 9.16 2.65 -8.41
C SER A 30 10.31 1.65 -8.30
N VAL A 31 11.30 1.95 -7.45
CA VAL A 31 12.44 1.03 -7.19
C VAL A 31 11.92 -0.33 -6.72
N ALA A 32 10.86 -0.37 -5.91
CA ALA A 32 10.28 -1.63 -5.48
C ALA A 32 9.70 -2.47 -6.63
N VAL A 33 9.06 -1.83 -7.61
CA VAL A 33 8.53 -2.52 -8.81
C VAL A 33 9.67 -2.99 -9.69
N ALA A 34 10.68 -2.16 -9.94
CA ALA A 34 11.85 -2.55 -10.72
C ALA A 34 12.59 -3.75 -10.10
N LEU A 35 12.76 -3.76 -8.78
CA LEU A 35 13.34 -4.89 -8.06
C LEU A 35 12.45 -6.14 -8.18
N PHE A 36 11.13 -6.00 -8.05
CA PHE A 36 10.20 -7.11 -8.24
C PHE A 36 10.22 -7.66 -9.68
N GLU A 37 10.38 -6.80 -10.69
CA GLU A 37 10.52 -7.20 -12.10
C GLU A 37 11.82 -7.98 -12.32
N SER A 38 12.93 -7.55 -11.71
CA SER A 38 14.23 -8.24 -11.74
C SER A 38 14.29 -9.58 -10.97
N GLY A 39 13.17 -10.02 -10.39
CA GLY A 39 13.07 -11.23 -9.57
C GLY A 39 13.35 -11.00 -8.08
N ARG A 40 13.85 -9.83 -7.67
CA ARG A 40 14.13 -9.57 -6.26
C ARG A 40 12.86 -9.33 -5.45
N ARG A 41 12.49 -10.30 -4.60
CA ARG A 41 11.35 -10.18 -3.65
C ARG A 41 11.74 -9.61 -2.30
N GLU A 42 12.93 -9.98 -1.83
CA GLU A 42 13.50 -9.54 -0.57
C GLU A 42 14.18 -8.18 -0.72
N LEU A 43 13.63 -7.19 -0.04
CA LEU A 43 14.08 -5.79 -0.06
C LEU A 43 14.75 -5.40 1.27
N SER A 44 14.33 -6.02 2.37
CA SER A 44 14.90 -5.79 3.69
C SER A 44 14.65 -7.01 4.59
N HIS A 45 15.02 -6.89 5.86
CA HIS A 45 14.86 -7.88 6.90
C HIS A 45 14.20 -7.27 8.13
N SER A 46 13.43 -8.08 8.87
CA SER A 46 12.91 -7.67 10.17
C SER A 46 14.05 -7.48 11.17
N HIS A 47 14.05 -6.34 11.86
CA HIS A 47 15.13 -5.93 12.76
C HIS A 47 15.51 -6.98 13.81
N LYS A 48 14.53 -7.65 14.42
CA LYS A 48 14.80 -8.62 15.50
C LYS A 48 15.09 -10.03 14.98
N TYR A 49 14.31 -10.49 14.00
CA TYR A 49 14.28 -11.90 13.62
C TYR A 49 14.98 -12.18 12.30
N GLY A 50 15.52 -11.17 11.61
CA GLY A 50 16.16 -11.36 10.30
C GLY A 50 15.24 -11.97 9.25
N ARG A 51 13.91 -11.98 9.49
CA ARG A 51 12.93 -12.51 8.53
C ARG A 51 12.94 -11.65 7.28
N PRO A 52 12.93 -12.24 6.08
CA PRO A 52 12.92 -11.48 4.84
C PRO A 52 11.63 -10.66 4.74
N ARG A 53 11.75 -9.45 4.21
CA ARG A 53 10.67 -8.47 4.00
C ARG A 53 10.75 -7.93 2.59
N GLY A 54 9.60 -7.62 2.02
CA GLY A 54 9.50 -7.18 0.64
C GLY A 54 8.51 -6.03 0.45
N LEU A 55 8.19 -5.78 -0.81
CA LEU A 55 7.07 -4.91 -1.17
C LEU A 55 5.79 -5.48 -0.53
N THR A 56 4.95 -4.62 0.06
CA THR A 56 3.73 -5.06 0.75
C THR A 56 2.59 -4.03 0.61
N CYS A 57 2.79 -2.78 1.05
CA CYS A 57 1.73 -1.76 1.07
C CYS A 57 1.75 -0.78 -0.12
N ALA A 58 2.88 -0.66 -0.83
CA ALA A 58 3.11 0.28 -1.93
C ALA A 58 2.74 1.78 -1.68
N ARG A 59 2.64 2.18 -0.41
CA ARG A 59 2.24 3.54 0.02
C ARG A 59 3.16 4.12 1.09
N GLY A 60 4.27 3.44 1.40
CA GLY A 60 5.21 3.91 2.42
C GLY A 60 4.72 3.77 3.87
N HIS A 61 3.73 2.92 4.14
CA HIS A 61 3.20 2.71 5.50
C HIS A 61 3.93 1.58 6.27
N CYS A 62 4.12 0.41 5.67
CA CYS A 62 4.48 -0.84 6.38
C CYS A 62 5.97 -1.05 6.72
N THR A 63 6.86 -0.12 6.33
CA THR A 63 8.34 -0.18 6.53
C THR A 63 9.09 -1.42 6.02
N SER A 64 8.44 -2.38 5.36
CA SER A 64 9.05 -3.62 4.81
C SER A 64 10.02 -3.44 3.63
N CYS A 65 10.18 -2.22 3.10
CA CYS A 65 10.87 -1.97 1.84
C CYS A 65 11.94 -0.86 1.96
N LEU A 66 12.50 -0.71 3.16
CA LEU A 66 13.53 0.28 3.46
C LEU A 66 14.88 -0.20 2.95
N MET A 67 15.47 0.55 2.03
CA MET A 67 16.79 0.26 1.44
C MET A 67 17.68 1.50 1.48
N ARG A 68 18.99 1.29 1.31
CA ARG A 68 19.94 2.36 1.08
C ARG A 68 19.87 2.75 -0.39
N ILE A 69 19.58 4.01 -0.67
CA ILE A 69 19.57 4.56 -2.02
C ILE A 69 20.53 5.73 -2.08
N ASP A 70 21.50 5.70 -3.00
CA ASP A 70 22.49 6.76 -3.19
C ASP A 70 23.21 7.18 -1.89
N GLY A 71 23.50 6.19 -1.04
CA GLY A 71 24.12 6.38 0.27
C GLY A 71 23.16 6.75 1.41
N VAL A 72 21.91 7.07 1.12
CA VAL A 72 20.89 7.46 2.11
C VAL A 72 20.17 6.22 2.66
N PRO A 73 20.17 5.97 3.98
CA PRO A 73 19.45 4.85 4.58
C PRO A 73 17.95 5.15 4.74
N ASN A 74 17.17 4.10 5.01
CA ASN A 74 15.74 4.13 5.30
C ASN A 74 14.88 4.73 4.19
N VAL A 75 15.33 4.60 2.93
CA VAL A 75 14.58 5.11 1.79
C VAL A 75 13.50 4.11 1.40
N ARG A 76 12.28 4.60 1.22
CA ARG A 76 11.12 3.78 0.85
C ARG A 76 11.16 3.51 -0.65
N THR A 77 11.58 2.30 -1.02
CA THR A 77 11.68 1.88 -2.42
C THR A 77 10.35 1.95 -3.17
N CYS A 78 9.21 1.74 -2.48
CA CYS A 78 7.88 1.82 -3.10
C CYS A 78 7.38 3.25 -3.41
N GLU A 79 8.04 4.27 -2.87
CA GLU A 79 7.73 5.68 -3.15
C GLU A 79 8.82 6.36 -3.98
N THR A 80 9.98 5.72 -4.15
CA THR A 80 11.12 6.29 -4.86
C THR A 80 11.08 5.84 -6.32
N ARG A 81 11.07 6.78 -7.26
CA ARG A 81 11.17 6.50 -8.69
C ARG A 81 12.59 6.05 -9.05
N VAL A 82 12.70 5.14 -10.00
CA VAL A 82 14.00 4.74 -10.55
C VAL A 82 14.65 5.92 -11.28
N ARG A 83 15.96 6.06 -11.13
CA ARG A 83 16.79 7.06 -11.81
C ARG A 83 18.02 6.37 -12.38
N ASP A 84 18.39 6.70 -13.61
CA ASP A 84 19.55 6.08 -14.25
C ASP A 84 20.83 6.30 -13.41
N GLY A 85 21.65 5.26 -13.32
CA GLY A 85 22.87 5.26 -12.53
C GLY A 85 22.69 5.25 -11.00
N MET A 86 21.45 5.22 -10.48
CA MET A 86 21.24 5.18 -9.02
C MET A 86 21.79 3.88 -8.41
N THR A 87 22.23 3.98 -7.17
CA THR A 87 22.74 2.84 -6.40
C THR A 87 21.73 2.46 -5.33
N VAL A 88 21.41 1.18 -5.25
CA VAL A 88 20.45 0.60 -4.32
C VAL A 88 21.13 -0.55 -3.60
N ALA A 89 21.05 -0.55 -2.27
CA ALA A 89 21.64 -1.62 -1.46
C ALA A 89 20.75 -1.99 -0.29
N VAL A 90 20.76 -3.25 0.07
CA VAL A 90 20.19 -3.68 1.36
C VAL A 90 20.97 -3.01 2.49
N GLN A 91 20.26 -2.47 3.47
CA GLN A 91 20.85 -1.63 4.52
C GLN A 91 20.98 -2.33 5.88
N ASP A 92 20.30 -3.45 6.07
CA ASP A 92 20.24 -4.20 7.32
C ASP A 92 21.27 -5.34 7.37
N THR A 93 22.43 -5.12 6.76
CA THR A 93 23.54 -6.08 6.65
C THR A 93 24.34 -6.30 7.94
N GLY A 94 23.73 -6.05 9.11
CA GLY A 94 24.33 -6.37 10.40
C GLY A 94 24.65 -7.86 10.45
N THR A 95 25.93 -8.20 10.53
CA THR A 95 26.54 -9.54 10.37
C THR A 95 26.07 -10.59 11.38
N PHE A 96 25.12 -10.27 12.25
CA PHE A 96 24.44 -11.19 13.15
C PHE A 96 23.21 -11.86 12.50
N TYR A 97 22.64 -11.24 11.46
CA TYR A 97 21.37 -11.66 10.86
C TYR A 97 21.58 -12.42 9.55
N GLY A 98 20.89 -13.55 9.39
CA GLY A 98 21.04 -14.51 8.29
C GLY A 98 22.14 -15.57 8.51
N GLY A 99 23.02 -15.38 9.50
CA GLY A 99 24.15 -16.26 9.79
C GLY A 99 23.78 -17.57 10.54
N PRO A 100 24.68 -18.56 10.58
CA PRO A 100 24.45 -19.86 11.24
C PRO A 100 24.06 -19.75 12.72
N MET A 101 24.66 -18.79 13.44
CA MET A 101 24.39 -18.54 14.86
C MET A 101 22.94 -18.11 15.13
N GLN A 102 22.33 -17.34 14.21
CA GLN A 102 20.92 -16.95 14.33
C GLN A 102 19.98 -18.11 14.04
N LYS A 103 20.27 -18.95 13.05
CA LYS A 103 19.49 -20.19 12.79
C LYS A 103 19.49 -21.08 14.03
N MET A 104 20.64 -21.20 14.70
CA MET A 104 20.82 -21.94 15.95
C MET A 104 20.05 -21.32 17.14
N LEU A 105 20.09 -20.00 17.30
CA LEU A 105 19.29 -19.29 18.32
C LEU A 105 17.77 -19.36 18.03
N GLY A 106 17.38 -19.44 16.76
CA GLY A 106 16.00 -19.65 16.32
C GLY A 106 15.43 -21.01 16.74
N LEU A 107 16.24 -22.07 16.70
CA LEU A 107 15.89 -23.40 17.24
C LEU A 107 15.66 -23.36 18.76
N GLY A 108 16.35 -22.46 19.48
CA GLY A 108 16.19 -22.24 20.92
C GLY A 108 15.13 -21.19 21.30
N SER A 109 14.42 -20.59 20.33
CA SER A 109 13.51 -19.45 20.57
C SER A 109 12.37 -19.73 21.55
N ARG A 110 12.00 -21.01 21.73
CA ARG A 110 11.03 -21.47 22.74
C ARG A 110 11.50 -21.23 24.19
N TRP A 111 12.81 -21.15 24.42
CA TRP A 111 13.43 -21.02 25.75
C TRP A 111 13.84 -19.58 26.09
N VAL A 112 13.71 -18.64 25.14
CA VAL A 112 14.10 -17.23 25.32
C VAL A 112 12.87 -16.34 25.17
N PRO A 113 12.17 -16.00 26.27
CA PRO A 113 10.93 -15.25 26.20
C PRO A 113 11.12 -13.87 25.53
N VAL A 114 10.07 -13.40 24.86
CA VAL A 114 10.08 -12.10 24.17
C VAL A 114 10.44 -11.00 25.18
N GLY A 115 11.57 -10.33 24.94
CA GLY A 115 12.04 -9.20 25.76
C GLY A 115 13.04 -9.56 26.86
N PHE A 116 13.48 -10.83 26.96
CA PHE A 116 14.50 -11.29 27.90
C PHE A 116 15.76 -10.40 27.97
N TYR A 117 16.30 -10.00 26.82
CA TYR A 117 17.54 -9.21 26.72
C TYR A 117 17.39 -7.73 27.16
N TYR A 118 16.20 -7.13 27.11
CA TYR A 118 16.01 -5.74 27.56
C TYR A 118 16.15 -5.60 29.09
N LYS A 119 15.93 -6.68 29.84
CA LYS A 119 15.96 -6.66 31.31
C LYS A 119 17.31 -7.10 31.88
N TRP A 120 18.01 -8.02 31.21
CA TRP A 120 19.21 -8.66 31.77
C TRP A 120 20.52 -7.90 31.53
N PHE A 121 20.58 -6.98 30.56
CA PHE A 121 21.83 -6.32 30.16
C PHE A 121 21.91 -4.83 30.52
N THR A 122 21.00 -4.31 31.34
CA THR A 122 21.01 -2.90 31.76
C THR A 122 21.84 -2.65 33.02
N ARG A 123 22.21 -3.70 33.77
CA ARG A 123 23.08 -3.62 34.96
C ARG A 123 23.98 -4.86 35.07
N PRO A 124 25.25 -4.73 35.48
CA PRO A 124 25.97 -3.49 35.83
C PRO A 124 26.35 -2.63 34.61
N ALA A 125 26.62 -1.33 34.84
CA ALA A 125 26.85 -0.33 33.78
C ALA A 125 28.03 -0.66 32.84
N THR A 126 29.06 -1.33 33.35
CA THR A 126 30.20 -1.82 32.57
C THR A 126 29.81 -2.90 31.57
N VAL A 127 28.96 -3.84 31.99
CA VAL A 127 28.40 -4.89 31.12
C VAL A 127 27.48 -4.25 30.08
N SER A 128 26.63 -3.30 30.49
CA SER A 128 25.77 -2.55 29.58
C SER A 128 26.56 -1.78 28.52
N ARG A 129 27.66 -1.10 28.90
CA ARG A 129 28.52 -0.37 27.95
C ARG A 129 29.22 -1.31 26.97
N PHE A 130 29.82 -2.39 27.44
CA PHE A 130 30.44 -3.41 26.60
C PHE A 130 29.42 -4.02 25.62
N PHE A 131 28.24 -4.36 26.14
CA PHE A 131 27.13 -4.89 25.35
C PHE A 131 26.67 -3.89 24.28
N LEU A 132 26.46 -2.62 24.63
CA LEU A 132 26.05 -1.57 23.70
C LEU A 132 27.10 -1.29 22.63
N GLU A 133 28.38 -1.20 22.97
CA GLU A 133 29.46 -0.91 22.01
C GLU A 133 29.67 -2.05 21.02
N ARG A 134 29.48 -3.31 21.43
CA ARG A 134 29.68 -4.48 20.56
C ARG A 134 28.43 -4.91 19.82
N ILE A 135 27.26 -4.89 20.46
CA ILE A 135 26.03 -5.42 19.87
C ILE A 135 25.30 -4.37 19.06
N ARG A 136 25.33 -3.08 19.42
CA ARG A 136 24.60 -2.03 18.68
C ARG A 136 25.04 -1.87 17.22
N PRO A 137 26.35 -1.95 16.87
CA PRO A 137 26.77 -2.00 15.46
C PRO A 137 26.32 -3.28 14.74
N MET A 138 26.12 -4.37 15.47
CA MET A 138 25.64 -5.66 14.93
C MET A 138 24.12 -5.71 14.79
N THR A 139 23.38 -4.94 15.58
CA THR A 139 21.91 -4.93 15.63
C THR A 139 21.27 -3.72 14.94
N GLY A 140 22.04 -2.69 14.56
CA GLY A 140 21.52 -1.45 13.98
C GLY A 140 20.86 -1.61 12.59
N VAL A 141 19.88 -0.74 12.28
CA VAL A 141 19.08 -0.73 11.03
C VAL A 141 19.81 0.02 9.88
N GLY A 142 21.13 -0.16 9.80
CA GLY A 142 22.00 0.51 8.82
C GLY A 142 22.77 1.71 9.39
N ARG A 143 23.67 2.26 8.56
CA ARG A 143 24.56 3.39 8.90
C ARG A 143 23.98 4.72 8.41
N LEU A 144 24.19 5.80 9.17
CA LEU A 144 23.88 7.16 8.73
C LEU A 144 24.64 7.47 7.41
N PRO A 145 24.07 8.35 6.56
CA PRO A 145 24.75 8.77 5.34
C PRO A 145 26.05 9.51 5.68
N ASP A 146 27.07 9.37 4.82
CA ASP A 146 28.24 10.24 4.89
C ASP A 146 27.89 11.67 4.43
N ALA A 147 28.79 12.63 4.68
CA ALA A 147 28.54 14.03 4.36
C ALA A 147 28.28 14.28 2.86
N ALA A 148 28.87 13.50 1.95
CA ALA A 148 28.65 13.63 0.53
C ALA A 148 27.27 13.09 0.11
N ALA A 149 26.87 11.94 0.64
CA ALA A 149 25.54 11.38 0.50
C ALA A 149 24.47 12.31 1.09
N SER A 150 24.70 12.88 2.27
CA SER A 150 23.82 13.90 2.85
C SER A 150 23.68 15.13 1.95
N ARG A 151 24.78 15.66 1.40
CA ARG A 151 24.74 16.80 0.48
C ARG A 151 23.98 16.49 -0.82
N ARG A 152 24.11 15.27 -1.36
CA ARG A 152 23.35 14.83 -2.56
C ARG A 152 21.87 14.59 -2.26
N ALA A 153 21.55 14.14 -1.05
CA ALA A 153 20.20 13.82 -0.62
C ALA A 153 19.38 15.06 -0.26
N LEU A 154 20.05 16.09 0.24
CA LEU A 154 19.45 17.38 0.51
C LEU A 154 19.24 18.11 -0.82
N PRO A 155 18.03 18.59 -1.13
CA PRO A 155 17.83 19.46 -2.28
C PRO A 155 18.76 20.68 -2.15
N ALA A 156 19.24 21.22 -3.27
CA ALA A 156 20.20 22.35 -3.29
C ALA A 156 19.73 23.56 -2.44
N ALA A 157 18.41 23.69 -2.25
CA ALA A 157 17.74 24.69 -1.42
C ALA A 157 17.93 24.53 0.11
N ALA A 158 18.47 23.42 0.62
CA ALA A 158 18.65 23.20 2.06
C ALA A 158 19.91 23.87 2.66
N SER A 159 20.74 24.53 1.83
CA SER A 159 21.96 25.23 2.28
C SER A 159 21.75 26.71 2.63
N ALA A 160 20.61 27.30 2.26
CA ALA A 160 20.12 28.58 2.77
C ALA A 160 19.05 28.32 3.83
N SER A 161 18.79 29.27 4.74
CA SER A 161 17.64 29.21 5.67
C SER A 161 16.42 28.61 4.96
N PRO A 162 15.75 27.60 5.55
CA PRO A 162 14.71 26.88 4.82
C PRO A 162 13.73 27.90 4.24
N PRO A 163 13.57 27.98 2.90
CA PRO A 163 12.53 28.83 2.35
C PRO A 163 11.23 28.42 3.04
N ALA A 164 10.43 29.40 3.46
CA ALA A 164 9.11 29.11 4.02
C ALA A 164 8.44 28.08 3.10
N ALA A 165 8.02 26.94 3.67
CA ALA A 165 7.47 25.84 2.89
C ALA A 165 6.41 26.42 1.94
N PRO A 166 6.48 26.17 0.62
CA PRO A 166 5.52 26.72 -0.34
C PRO A 166 4.08 26.63 0.19
N ASP A 167 3.41 27.76 0.27
CA ASP A 167 2.03 27.81 0.77
C ASP A 167 1.07 27.49 -0.38
N LEU A 168 0.27 26.43 -0.24
CA LEU A 168 -0.84 26.13 -1.13
C LEU A 168 -2.04 27.09 -0.90
N GLY A 169 -1.93 27.93 0.12
CA GLY A 169 -2.87 28.98 0.47
C GLY A 169 -3.89 28.54 1.52
N HIS A 170 -4.76 29.50 1.86
CA HIS A 170 -5.96 29.26 2.66
C HIS A 170 -7.15 29.03 1.72
N VAL A 171 -7.85 27.92 1.90
CA VAL A 171 -9.06 27.57 1.16
C VAL A 171 -10.27 27.40 2.07
N ALA A 172 -11.47 27.65 1.58
CA ALA A 172 -12.68 27.40 2.35
C ALA A 172 -12.79 25.91 2.74
N ARG A 173 -12.49 25.02 1.78
CA ARG A 173 -12.54 23.57 1.97
C ARG A 173 -11.29 22.89 1.47
N LEU A 174 -10.70 22.03 2.30
CA LEU A 174 -9.62 21.13 1.94
C LEU A 174 -10.11 19.68 2.00
N VAL A 175 -10.09 18.97 0.87
CA VAL A 175 -10.40 17.54 0.76
C VAL A 175 -9.11 16.74 0.64
N VAL A 176 -8.86 15.85 1.59
CA VAL A 176 -7.70 14.95 1.58
C VAL A 176 -8.12 13.59 1.04
N GLY A 177 -7.69 13.28 -0.18
CA GLY A 177 -8.07 12.09 -0.95
C GLY A 177 -9.00 12.47 -2.10
N GLY A 178 -8.61 12.18 -3.33
CA GLY A 178 -9.35 12.34 -4.56
C GLY A 178 -9.97 11.03 -5.06
N GLY A 179 -10.17 10.04 -4.18
CA GLY A 179 -10.96 8.84 -4.47
C GLY A 179 -12.47 9.12 -4.54
N PRO A 180 -13.33 8.10 -4.74
CA PRO A 180 -14.76 8.28 -4.94
C PRO A 180 -15.46 9.14 -3.87
N SER A 181 -15.13 8.92 -2.58
CA SER A 181 -15.68 9.69 -1.46
C SER A 181 -15.21 11.15 -1.46
N GLY A 182 -13.94 11.39 -1.80
CA GLY A 182 -13.39 12.74 -1.89
C GLY A 182 -13.94 13.53 -3.08
N LEU A 183 -14.13 12.88 -4.24
CA LEU A 183 -14.80 13.49 -5.38
C LEU A 183 -16.22 13.93 -5.03
N ARG A 184 -17.00 13.05 -4.38
CA ARG A 184 -18.35 13.38 -3.92
C ARG A 184 -18.34 14.58 -2.96
N ALA A 185 -17.44 14.59 -1.99
CA ALA A 185 -17.36 15.67 -1.00
C ALA A 185 -16.87 17.01 -1.59
N ALA A 186 -15.96 16.97 -2.56
CA ALA A 186 -15.52 18.14 -3.30
C ALA A 186 -16.68 18.75 -4.13
N LEU A 187 -17.46 17.90 -4.79
CA LEU A 187 -18.58 18.33 -5.64
C LEU A 187 -19.81 18.83 -4.86
N ALA A 188 -20.01 18.35 -3.63
CA ALA A 188 -21.10 18.77 -2.76
C ALA A 188 -20.93 20.20 -2.21
N GLY A 189 -19.72 20.79 -2.30
CA GLY A 189 -19.41 22.11 -1.73
C GLY A 189 -19.71 23.29 -2.65
N GLY A 190 -20.08 24.42 -2.06
CA GLY A 190 -20.24 25.71 -2.75
C GLY A 190 -19.14 26.69 -2.37
N GLY A 191 -17.89 26.47 -2.78
CA GLY A 191 -16.79 27.39 -2.49
C GLY A 191 -15.43 26.91 -2.97
N PRO A 192 -14.38 27.75 -2.85
CA PRO A 192 -13.01 27.38 -3.21
C PRO A 192 -12.56 26.11 -2.49
N THR A 193 -12.29 25.07 -3.26
CA THR A 193 -11.99 23.74 -2.74
C THR A 193 -10.63 23.27 -3.26
N LEU A 194 -9.76 22.84 -2.35
CA LEU A 194 -8.50 22.17 -2.70
C LEU A 194 -8.65 20.67 -2.45
N VAL A 195 -8.35 19.84 -3.45
CA VAL A 195 -8.31 18.38 -3.33
C VAL A 195 -6.86 17.93 -3.43
N ILE A 196 -6.36 17.22 -2.41
CA ILE A 196 -4.98 16.69 -2.38
C ILE A 196 -5.03 15.16 -2.40
N ASP A 197 -4.33 14.53 -3.35
CA ASP A 197 -4.22 13.06 -3.41
C ASP A 197 -2.78 12.60 -3.72
N ASP A 198 -2.44 11.40 -3.24
CA ASP A 198 -1.13 10.79 -3.45
C ASP A 198 -1.00 10.06 -4.80
N MET A 199 -2.08 10.06 -5.60
CA MET A 199 -2.15 9.67 -7.00
C MET A 199 -2.01 10.90 -7.91
N PRO A 200 -1.47 10.74 -9.13
CA PRO A 200 -1.25 11.87 -10.05
C PRO A 200 -2.54 12.50 -10.59
N VAL A 201 -3.64 11.75 -10.61
CA VAL A 201 -4.91 12.15 -11.22
C VAL A 201 -6.09 11.85 -10.29
N PRO A 202 -7.22 12.59 -10.38
CA PRO A 202 -8.41 12.35 -9.58
C PRO A 202 -9.05 10.98 -9.88
N GLY A 203 -9.81 10.45 -8.92
CA GLY A 203 -10.42 9.11 -8.92
C GLY A 203 -9.73 8.09 -8.00
N GLY A 204 -8.52 8.41 -7.54
CA GLY A 204 -7.73 7.58 -6.64
C GLY A 204 -7.34 6.22 -7.24
N GLN A 205 -6.87 5.31 -6.38
CA GLN A 205 -6.37 3.99 -6.81
C GLN A 205 -7.44 3.09 -7.44
N ARG A 206 -8.73 3.25 -7.08
CA ARG A 206 -9.81 2.42 -7.63
C ARG A 206 -10.09 2.78 -9.08
N LYS A 207 -10.11 4.06 -9.44
CA LYS A 207 -10.22 4.50 -10.84
C LYS A 207 -9.07 3.94 -11.67
N ALA A 208 -7.83 4.10 -11.19
CA ALA A 208 -6.66 3.59 -11.88
C ALA A 208 -6.76 2.08 -12.17
N ALA A 209 -7.19 1.27 -11.20
CA ALA A 209 -7.41 -0.15 -11.38
C ALA A 209 -8.54 -0.46 -12.38
N LEU A 210 -9.68 0.23 -12.28
CA LEU A 210 -10.82 0.04 -13.18
C LEU A 210 -10.49 0.42 -14.63
N ASP A 211 -9.75 1.52 -14.82
CA ASP A 211 -9.26 1.90 -16.14
C ASP A 211 -8.26 0.86 -16.66
N ALA A 212 -7.34 0.38 -15.84
CA ALA A 212 -6.42 -0.68 -16.27
C ALA A 212 -7.13 -1.98 -16.66
N VAL A 213 -8.29 -2.31 -16.06
CA VAL A 213 -9.15 -3.41 -16.51
C VAL A 213 -9.84 -3.06 -17.84
N ALA A 214 -10.36 -1.84 -17.98
CA ALA A 214 -11.06 -1.40 -19.19
C ALA A 214 -10.17 -1.40 -20.45
N HIS A 215 -8.88 -1.14 -20.28
CA HIS A 215 -7.90 -1.15 -21.38
C HIS A 215 -7.35 -2.55 -21.69
N ALA A 216 -7.78 -3.59 -20.98
CA ALA A 216 -7.38 -4.95 -21.33
C ALA A 216 -8.13 -5.41 -22.59
N ASP A 217 -7.46 -6.20 -23.44
CA ASP A 217 -8.03 -6.78 -24.67
C ASP A 217 -9.09 -7.87 -24.42
N VAL A 218 -9.57 -7.97 -23.18
CA VAL A 218 -10.59 -8.89 -22.71
C VAL A 218 -11.71 -8.08 -22.10
N ASP A 219 -12.92 -8.23 -22.62
CA ASP A 219 -14.12 -7.51 -22.19
C ASP A 219 -14.59 -7.98 -20.80
N LEU A 220 -13.82 -7.61 -19.78
CA LEU A 220 -13.99 -8.08 -18.40
C LEU A 220 -15.00 -7.25 -17.64
N LEU A 221 -15.06 -5.93 -17.85
CA LEU A 221 -15.94 -5.05 -17.08
C LEU A 221 -17.43 -5.42 -17.22
N PRO A 222 -17.98 -5.69 -18.41
CA PRO A 222 -19.39 -6.07 -18.55
C PRO A 222 -19.74 -7.38 -17.84
N ARG A 223 -18.76 -8.26 -17.62
CA ARG A 223 -18.94 -9.50 -16.84
C ARG A 223 -19.04 -9.26 -15.34
N PHE A 224 -18.58 -8.10 -14.86
CA PHE A 224 -18.70 -7.67 -13.48
C PHE A 224 -19.45 -6.33 -13.41
N PRO A 225 -20.80 -6.32 -13.51
CA PRO A 225 -21.60 -5.09 -13.59
C PRO A 225 -21.30 -4.09 -12.48
N GLY A 226 -21.08 -4.56 -11.24
CA GLY A 226 -20.70 -3.68 -10.13
C GLY A 226 -19.36 -2.94 -10.33
N LEU A 227 -18.42 -3.51 -11.09
CA LEU A 227 -17.18 -2.84 -11.49
C LEU A 227 -17.40 -1.86 -12.64
N ALA A 228 -18.22 -2.23 -13.64
CA ALA A 228 -18.59 -1.35 -14.74
C ALA A 228 -19.29 -0.08 -14.23
N ASP A 229 -20.34 -0.23 -13.42
CA ASP A 229 -21.09 0.88 -12.83
C ASP A 229 -20.19 1.77 -11.96
N ALA A 230 -19.29 1.15 -11.17
CA ALA A 230 -18.35 1.89 -10.36
C ALA A 230 -17.40 2.74 -11.21
N ARG A 231 -16.93 2.21 -12.35
CA ARG A 231 -16.08 2.96 -13.27
C ARG A 231 -16.81 4.16 -13.86
N GLU A 232 -18.03 3.96 -14.34
CA GLU A 232 -18.83 5.03 -14.93
C GLU A 232 -19.12 6.15 -13.93
N ARG A 233 -19.56 5.80 -12.71
CA ARG A 233 -19.81 6.78 -11.64
C ARG A 233 -18.55 7.58 -11.29
N ILE A 234 -17.41 6.91 -11.16
CA ILE A 234 -16.14 7.58 -10.83
C ILE A 234 -15.70 8.48 -11.98
N GLN A 235 -15.82 8.03 -13.23
CA GLN A 235 -15.47 8.83 -14.39
C GLN A 235 -16.37 10.07 -14.52
N ALA A 236 -17.67 9.93 -14.31
CA ALA A 236 -18.60 11.05 -14.27
C ALA A 236 -18.24 12.07 -13.18
N ALA A 237 -17.89 11.61 -11.97
CA ALA A 237 -17.46 12.48 -10.89
C ALA A 237 -16.12 13.18 -11.18
N VAL A 238 -15.19 12.53 -11.87
CA VAL A 238 -13.93 13.17 -12.32
C VAL A 238 -14.22 14.25 -13.36
N ASN A 239 -15.09 13.98 -14.34
CA ASN A 239 -15.46 14.97 -15.35
C ASN A 239 -16.11 16.19 -14.67
N ALA A 240 -17.09 15.96 -13.79
CA ALA A 240 -17.75 17.03 -13.04
C ALA A 240 -16.78 17.85 -12.17
N LEU A 241 -15.73 17.22 -11.63
CA LEU A 241 -14.70 17.92 -10.86
C LEU A 241 -13.87 18.83 -11.76
N ASN A 242 -13.44 18.33 -12.93
CA ASN A 242 -12.63 19.09 -13.88
C ASN A 242 -13.40 20.26 -14.49
N ASP A 243 -14.71 20.10 -14.67
CA ASP A 243 -15.58 21.13 -15.26
C ASP A 243 -15.99 22.23 -14.27
N ARG A 244 -15.63 22.11 -12.98
CA ARG A 244 -16.08 23.04 -11.93
C ARG A 244 -15.02 24.11 -11.62
N PRO A 245 -15.15 25.35 -12.13
CA PRO A 245 -14.25 26.44 -11.78
C PRO A 245 -14.41 26.75 -10.29
N GLY A 246 -13.34 26.56 -9.51
CA GLY A 246 -13.33 26.70 -8.05
C GLY A 246 -12.89 25.45 -7.30
N ILE A 247 -12.81 24.29 -7.96
CA ILE A 247 -12.13 23.11 -7.43
C ILE A 247 -10.74 23.00 -8.03
N ARG A 248 -9.71 22.97 -7.20
CA ARG A 248 -8.32 22.73 -7.59
C ARG A 248 -7.87 21.36 -7.12
N PHE A 249 -7.44 20.51 -8.04
CA PHE A 249 -6.82 19.22 -7.72
C PHE A 249 -5.29 19.33 -7.68
N VAL A 250 -4.66 18.74 -6.68
CA VAL A 250 -3.21 18.64 -6.51
C VAL A 250 -2.84 17.18 -6.29
N GLY A 251 -2.36 16.54 -7.37
CA GLY A 251 -1.89 15.15 -7.37
C GLY A 251 -0.45 15.00 -6.88
N ASP A 252 0.01 13.75 -6.85
CA ASP A 252 1.36 13.34 -6.39
C ASP A 252 1.76 13.92 -5.02
N SER A 253 0.77 14.22 -4.19
CA SER A 253 0.92 15.03 -2.99
C SER A 253 0.31 14.33 -1.80
N LYS A 254 1.09 14.15 -0.73
CA LYS A 254 0.68 13.39 0.46
C LYS A 254 0.59 14.30 1.67
N VAL A 255 -0.59 14.37 2.27
CA VAL A 255 -0.75 14.97 3.60
C VAL A 255 -0.03 14.10 4.64
N LEU A 256 0.94 14.67 5.33
CA LEU A 256 1.76 14.00 6.33
C LEU A 256 1.26 14.24 7.76
N ALA A 257 0.76 15.44 8.02
CA ALA A 257 0.37 15.88 9.35
C ALA A 257 -0.67 17.00 9.29
N GLY A 258 -1.47 17.10 10.34
CA GLY A 258 -2.30 18.27 10.63
C GLY A 258 -1.69 19.10 11.77
N TYR A 259 -1.92 20.42 11.76
CA TYR A 259 -1.54 21.35 12.81
C TYR A 259 -2.63 22.41 13.03
N GLN A 260 -2.57 23.08 14.18
CA GLN A 260 -3.54 24.11 14.54
C GLN A 260 -2.96 25.53 14.38
N PRO A 261 -3.78 26.53 14.00
CA PRO A 261 -5.19 26.42 13.61
C PRO A 261 -5.35 25.96 12.15
N GLY A 262 -6.14 24.89 11.93
CA GLY A 262 -6.71 24.57 10.61
C GLY A 262 -5.73 24.25 9.47
N GLY A 263 -4.54 23.72 9.75
CA GLY A 263 -3.48 23.54 8.76
C GLY A 263 -3.06 22.10 8.51
N VAL A 264 -2.49 21.84 7.33
CA VAL A 264 -1.86 20.56 6.99
C VAL A 264 -0.46 20.74 6.40
N VAL A 265 0.40 19.74 6.62
CA VAL A 265 1.71 19.61 5.99
C VAL A 265 1.61 18.61 4.84
N VAL A 266 2.06 19.01 3.66
CA VAL A 266 1.94 18.25 2.42
C VAL A 266 3.32 17.96 1.85
N ARG A 267 3.64 16.69 1.64
CA ARG A 267 4.81 16.27 0.86
C ARG A 267 4.45 16.29 -0.61
N ARG A 268 5.19 17.02 -1.42
CA ARG A 268 5.07 17.12 -2.87
C ARG A 268 6.35 16.60 -3.54
N PRO A 269 6.36 16.36 -4.85
CA PRO A 269 7.57 15.94 -5.56
C PRO A 269 8.70 16.98 -5.48
N ASP A 270 8.34 18.27 -5.41
CA ASP A 270 9.22 19.44 -5.34
C ASP A 270 9.58 19.86 -3.91
N GLY A 271 9.06 19.19 -2.88
CA GLY A 271 9.44 19.46 -1.49
C GLY A 271 8.28 19.30 -0.49
N VAL A 272 8.25 20.21 0.49
CA VAL A 272 7.20 20.24 1.52
C VAL A 272 6.44 21.55 1.37
N ALA A 273 5.12 21.47 1.46
CA ALA A 273 4.20 22.60 1.39
C ALA A 273 3.25 22.60 2.59
N THR A 274 2.58 23.73 2.83
CA THR A 274 1.48 23.82 3.80
C THR A 274 0.19 24.23 3.11
N ALA A 275 -0.95 23.88 3.69
CA ALA A 275 -2.25 24.44 3.31
C ALA A 275 -3.04 24.76 4.57
N ARG A 276 -3.90 25.78 4.53
CA ARG A 276 -4.87 26.10 5.59
C ARG A 276 -6.29 25.99 5.09
N CYS A 277 -7.22 25.67 5.98
CA CYS A 277 -8.62 25.53 5.64
C CYS A 277 -9.57 25.90 6.77
N ASP A 278 -10.77 26.35 6.40
CA ASP A 278 -11.89 26.52 7.33
C ASP A 278 -12.57 25.17 7.62
N GLU A 279 -12.69 24.33 6.59
CA GLU A 279 -13.25 22.98 6.66
C GLU A 279 -12.24 21.95 6.11
N LEU A 280 -11.93 20.94 6.93
CA LEU A 280 -11.12 19.79 6.52
C LEU A 280 -12.02 18.58 6.28
N VAL A 281 -12.10 18.13 5.02
CA VAL A 281 -12.74 16.87 4.66
C VAL A 281 -11.67 15.78 4.53
N TRP A 282 -11.74 14.76 5.39
CA TRP A 282 -10.85 13.62 5.37
C TRP A 282 -11.46 12.44 4.61
N ALA A 283 -10.94 12.20 3.41
CA ALA A 283 -11.37 11.16 2.46
C ALA A 283 -10.21 10.22 2.07
N ALA A 284 -9.21 10.02 2.95
CA ALA A 284 -7.97 9.30 2.65
C ALA A 284 -8.16 7.78 2.45
N GLY A 285 -9.37 7.28 2.66
CA GLY A 285 -9.75 5.88 2.46
C GLY A 285 -9.14 4.95 3.51
N ALA A 286 -8.79 3.75 3.07
CA ALA A 286 -8.25 2.70 3.93
C ALA A 286 -6.89 2.19 3.43
N LEU A 287 -6.14 1.64 4.37
CA LEU A 287 -4.89 0.92 4.20
C LEU A 287 -5.18 -0.58 4.09
N ASP A 288 -4.31 -1.32 3.40
CA ASP A 288 -4.37 -2.78 3.46
C ASP A 288 -4.10 -3.26 4.89
N ALA A 289 -4.96 -4.17 5.36
CA ALA A 289 -4.80 -4.84 6.63
C ALA A 289 -4.81 -6.35 6.38
N PHE A 290 -3.77 -7.03 6.88
CA PHE A 290 -3.65 -8.47 6.76
C PHE A 290 -4.10 -9.14 8.04
N GLY A 291 -4.77 -10.28 7.90
CA GLY A 291 -5.05 -11.16 9.04
C GLY A 291 -3.76 -11.66 9.68
N LEU A 292 -3.88 -12.11 10.93
CA LEU A 292 -2.80 -12.80 11.63
C LEU A 292 -2.82 -14.29 11.25
N PHE A 293 -1.80 -14.73 10.54
CA PHE A 293 -1.56 -16.13 10.23
C PHE A 293 -0.06 -16.38 10.06
N PRO A 294 0.43 -17.62 10.25
CA PRO A 294 1.82 -17.98 10.02
C PRO A 294 2.35 -17.52 8.65
N GLY A 295 3.40 -16.69 8.67
CA GLY A 295 4.06 -16.20 7.47
C GLY A 295 3.33 -15.10 6.72
N ASN A 296 2.41 -14.37 7.38
CA ASN A 296 1.76 -13.18 6.83
C ASN A 296 2.71 -12.01 6.49
N ASP A 297 4.01 -12.13 6.80
CA ASP A 297 5.06 -11.19 6.44
C ASP A 297 5.98 -11.66 5.29
N THR A 298 5.65 -12.80 4.66
CA THR A 298 6.45 -13.37 3.56
C THR A 298 6.48 -12.42 2.36
N PRO A 299 7.66 -12.15 1.76
CA PRO A 299 7.76 -11.36 0.54
C PRO A 299 6.89 -11.93 -0.60
N GLY A 300 6.23 -11.04 -1.35
CA GLY A 300 5.28 -11.41 -2.40
C GLY A 300 3.82 -11.44 -1.94
N ILE A 301 3.53 -11.11 -0.68
CA ILE A 301 2.17 -10.86 -0.19
C ILE A 301 1.85 -9.36 -0.30
N PHE A 302 0.75 -9.04 -0.98
CA PHE A 302 0.21 -7.68 -1.11
C PHE A 302 -1.27 -7.64 -0.76
N GLY A 303 -1.78 -6.45 -0.43
CA GLY A 303 -3.21 -6.21 -0.40
C GLY A 303 -3.71 -5.63 -1.72
N PRO A 304 -5.03 -5.54 -1.91
CA PRO A 304 -5.62 -5.04 -3.15
C PRO A 304 -5.22 -3.59 -3.45
N ARG A 305 -5.09 -2.73 -2.43
CA ARG A 305 -4.74 -1.32 -2.64
C ARG A 305 -3.29 -1.17 -3.06
N ALA A 306 -2.40 -1.95 -2.46
CA ALA A 306 -1.03 -2.07 -2.92
C ALA A 306 -0.97 -2.57 -4.36
N LEU A 307 -1.76 -3.61 -4.72
CA LEU A 307 -1.84 -4.14 -6.07
C LEU A 307 -2.23 -3.07 -7.09
N TYR A 308 -3.26 -2.27 -6.80
CA TYR A 308 -3.70 -1.19 -7.70
C TYR A 308 -2.60 -0.18 -7.96
N ARG A 309 -1.79 0.15 -6.95
CA ARG A 309 -0.66 1.07 -7.11
C ARG A 309 0.47 0.45 -7.91
N ILE A 310 0.85 -0.79 -7.62
CA ILE A 310 2.02 -1.39 -8.29
C ILE A 310 1.69 -1.78 -9.73
N VAL A 311 0.49 -2.28 -10.01
CA VAL A 311 0.08 -2.69 -11.37
C VAL A 311 -0.50 -1.52 -12.17
N ALA A 312 -1.47 -0.79 -11.62
CA ALA A 312 -2.17 0.24 -12.42
C ALA A 312 -1.43 1.58 -12.47
N ARG A 313 -0.76 1.99 -11.38
CA ARG A 313 0.01 3.26 -11.34
C ARG A 313 1.47 3.08 -11.77
N ASP A 314 2.15 2.08 -11.23
CA ASP A 314 3.58 1.85 -11.52
C ASP A 314 3.80 0.88 -12.70
N GLY A 315 2.74 0.29 -13.23
CA GLY A 315 2.80 -0.54 -14.44
C GLY A 315 3.53 -1.86 -14.26
N LEU A 316 3.60 -2.42 -13.04
CA LEU A 316 4.28 -3.70 -12.77
C LEU A 316 3.85 -4.77 -13.78
N ASP A 317 4.84 -5.35 -14.47
CA ASP A 317 4.59 -6.47 -15.36
C ASP A 317 4.28 -7.75 -14.58
N VAL A 318 3.05 -8.24 -14.77
CA VAL A 318 2.51 -9.46 -14.17
C VAL A 318 2.20 -10.53 -15.22
N ALA A 319 2.48 -10.28 -16.50
CA ALA A 319 2.18 -11.22 -17.57
C ALA A 319 2.92 -12.55 -17.35
N GLY A 320 2.19 -13.66 -17.46
CA GLY A 320 2.70 -15.01 -17.23
C GLY A 320 3.05 -15.35 -15.79
N ARG A 321 2.94 -14.40 -14.83
CA ARG A 321 3.21 -14.67 -13.42
C ARG A 321 2.02 -15.33 -12.74
N HIS A 322 2.29 -16.25 -11.84
CA HIS A 322 1.28 -16.97 -11.08
C HIS A 322 0.83 -16.19 -9.85
N ALA A 323 -0.48 -15.98 -9.74
CA ALA A 323 -1.11 -15.26 -8.63
C ALA A 323 -2.06 -16.15 -7.82
N LEU A 324 -2.04 -15.98 -6.50
CA LEU A 324 -3.07 -16.50 -5.59
C LEU A 324 -3.90 -15.32 -5.06
N LEU A 325 -5.22 -15.47 -4.98
CA LEU A 325 -6.09 -14.48 -4.37
C LEU A 325 -6.89 -15.11 -3.23
N VAL A 326 -6.94 -14.42 -2.09
CA VAL A 326 -7.69 -14.88 -0.91
C VAL A 326 -8.44 -13.70 -0.33
N GLY A 327 -9.76 -13.81 -0.16
CA GLY A 327 -10.55 -12.74 0.44
C GLY A 327 -12.00 -12.73 0.01
N SER A 328 -12.63 -11.57 -0.02
CA SER A 328 -14.01 -11.40 -0.49
C SER A 328 -14.31 -9.95 -0.88
N GLY A 329 -15.48 -9.75 -1.50
CA GLY A 329 -15.98 -8.44 -1.87
C GLY A 329 -15.35 -7.84 -3.13
N PRO A 330 -15.69 -6.59 -3.47
CA PRO A 330 -15.33 -5.96 -4.75
C PRO A 330 -13.83 -5.86 -4.98
N ASP A 331 -13.04 -5.73 -3.91
CA ASP A 331 -11.58 -5.66 -4.03
C ASP A 331 -10.97 -6.98 -4.49
N LEU A 332 -11.59 -8.13 -4.16
CA LEU A 332 -11.19 -9.45 -4.67
C LEU A 332 -11.39 -9.51 -6.18
N TRP A 333 -12.58 -9.16 -6.65
CA TRP A 333 -12.95 -9.27 -8.06
C TRP A 333 -12.22 -8.25 -8.93
N LEU A 334 -12.07 -7.02 -8.45
CA LEU A 334 -11.26 -6.02 -9.12
C LEU A 334 -9.79 -6.44 -9.20
N SER A 335 -9.24 -7.04 -8.15
CA SER A 335 -7.86 -7.57 -8.18
C SER A 335 -7.71 -8.71 -9.16
N ALA A 336 -8.65 -9.66 -9.19
CA ALA A 336 -8.63 -10.79 -10.11
C ALA A 336 -8.79 -10.33 -11.57
N ALA A 337 -9.73 -9.43 -11.85
CA ALA A 337 -9.94 -8.85 -13.18
C ALA A 337 -8.72 -8.05 -13.65
N LEU A 338 -8.11 -7.24 -12.77
CA LEU A 338 -6.89 -6.49 -13.08
C LEU A 338 -5.73 -7.43 -13.43
N LEU A 339 -5.52 -8.48 -12.64
CA LEU A 339 -4.46 -9.45 -12.89
C LEU A 339 -4.69 -10.22 -14.19
N HIS A 340 -5.91 -10.70 -14.41
CA HIS A 340 -6.28 -11.40 -15.64
C HIS A 340 -6.11 -10.51 -16.88
N GLY A 341 -6.63 -9.29 -16.84
CA GLY A 341 -6.50 -8.31 -17.94
C GLY A 341 -5.06 -7.90 -18.23
N ARG A 342 -4.16 -8.06 -17.26
CA ARG A 342 -2.70 -7.85 -17.41
C ARG A 342 -1.92 -9.14 -17.72
N GLY A 343 -2.61 -10.24 -18.04
CA GLY A 343 -2.00 -11.49 -18.48
C GLY A 343 -1.42 -12.35 -17.36
N ALA A 344 -1.74 -12.09 -16.09
CA ALA A 344 -1.31 -12.95 -14.98
C ALA A 344 -2.11 -14.26 -14.95
N LEU A 345 -1.46 -15.34 -14.51
CA LEU A 345 -2.06 -16.66 -14.35
C LEU A 345 -2.66 -16.79 -12.94
N VAL A 346 -3.97 -16.57 -12.82
CA VAL A 346 -4.70 -16.74 -11.56
C VAL A 346 -4.83 -18.25 -11.24
N LYS A 347 -3.99 -18.75 -10.32
CA LYS A 347 -3.94 -20.19 -9.98
C LYS A 347 -5.06 -20.64 -9.06
N LEU A 348 -5.49 -19.77 -8.15
CA LEU A 348 -6.57 -20.05 -7.22
C LEU A 348 -7.13 -18.75 -6.64
N VAL A 349 -8.45 -18.65 -6.63
CA VAL A 349 -9.23 -17.67 -5.88
C VAL A 349 -9.91 -18.41 -4.73
N VAL A 350 -9.59 -18.02 -3.48
CA VAL A 350 -10.24 -18.54 -2.28
C VAL A 350 -11.13 -17.46 -1.68
N THR A 351 -12.42 -17.73 -1.60
CA THR A 351 -13.41 -16.79 -1.05
C THR A 351 -14.34 -17.44 -0.06
N GLY A 352 -14.90 -16.68 0.88
CA GLY A 352 -15.87 -17.20 1.85
C GLY A 352 -17.31 -17.27 1.34
N GLY A 353 -17.49 -17.24 0.02
CA GLY A 353 -18.73 -16.85 -0.63
C GLY A 353 -18.77 -15.35 -0.93
N GLY A 354 -19.61 -14.97 -1.88
CA GLY A 354 -19.76 -13.61 -2.40
C GLY A 354 -21.06 -13.48 -3.20
N ASN A 355 -21.23 -12.37 -3.90
CA ASN A 355 -22.36 -12.19 -4.81
C ASN A 355 -22.34 -13.32 -5.86
N GLN A 356 -23.48 -13.96 -6.09
CA GLN A 356 -23.60 -15.10 -7.01
C GLN A 356 -23.25 -14.70 -8.45
N SER A 357 -23.53 -13.46 -8.85
CA SER A 357 -23.16 -12.97 -10.18
C SER A 357 -21.64 -12.88 -10.38
N GLU A 358 -20.90 -12.44 -9.36
CA GLU A 358 -19.44 -12.34 -9.42
C GLU A 358 -18.77 -13.72 -9.39
N VAL A 359 -19.35 -14.66 -8.63
CA VAL A 359 -18.93 -16.07 -8.62
C VAL A 359 -19.17 -16.70 -9.99
N ALA A 360 -20.34 -16.49 -10.60
CA ALA A 360 -20.67 -16.99 -11.93
C ALA A 360 -19.70 -16.43 -12.99
N ALA A 361 -19.43 -15.12 -12.96
CA ALA A 361 -18.47 -14.49 -13.87
C ALA A 361 -17.06 -15.09 -13.77
N ALA A 362 -16.60 -15.39 -12.55
CA ALA A 362 -15.32 -16.05 -12.34
C ALA A 362 -15.29 -17.50 -12.86
N VAL A 363 -16.38 -18.24 -12.71
CA VAL A 363 -16.55 -19.59 -13.26
C VAL A 363 -16.56 -19.57 -14.79
N ASP A 364 -17.26 -18.61 -15.41
CA ASP A 364 -17.30 -18.43 -16.86
C ASP A 364 -15.92 -18.07 -17.45
N LEU A 365 -15.12 -17.32 -16.68
CA LEU A 365 -13.72 -17.03 -16.98
C LEU A 365 -12.78 -18.21 -16.67
N LYS A 366 -13.32 -19.35 -16.22
CA LYS A 366 -12.60 -20.58 -15.85
C LYS A 366 -11.52 -20.35 -14.78
N TRP A 367 -11.72 -19.37 -13.91
CA TRP A 367 -10.81 -19.17 -12.78
C TRP A 367 -10.96 -20.32 -11.78
N PRO A 368 -9.86 -20.95 -11.33
CA PRO A 368 -9.95 -21.93 -10.26
C PRO A 368 -10.45 -21.26 -8.98
N LEU A 369 -11.72 -21.49 -8.64
CA LEU A 369 -12.39 -20.86 -7.50
C LEU A 369 -12.68 -21.92 -6.43
N ASN A 370 -12.40 -21.60 -5.16
CA ASN A 370 -12.74 -22.48 -4.07
C ASN A 370 -13.35 -21.71 -2.88
N THR A 371 -14.54 -22.15 -2.46
CA THR A 371 -15.28 -21.58 -1.33
C THR A 371 -15.14 -22.36 -0.03
N GLY A 372 -14.69 -23.63 -0.13
CA GLY A 372 -14.53 -24.55 0.98
C GLY A 372 -13.17 -24.47 1.68
N LEU A 373 -12.22 -23.72 1.15
CA LEU A 373 -10.87 -23.59 1.69
C LEU A 373 -10.67 -22.31 2.52
N ARG A 374 -9.68 -22.36 3.41
CA ARG A 374 -9.09 -21.20 4.09
C ARG A 374 -7.56 -21.27 4.00
N LEU A 375 -6.92 -20.10 3.92
CA LEU A 375 -5.48 -19.98 4.05
C LEU A 375 -5.06 -20.31 5.49
N ASP A 376 -4.05 -21.16 5.66
CA ASP A 376 -3.52 -21.56 6.95
C ASP A 376 -2.13 -20.99 7.20
N GLU A 377 -1.23 -21.08 6.21
CA GLU A 377 0.15 -20.61 6.31
C GLU A 377 0.69 -20.18 4.94
N VAL A 378 1.65 -19.25 4.95
CA VAL A 378 2.49 -18.94 3.79
C VAL A 378 3.98 -19.07 4.17
N ARG A 379 4.80 -19.60 3.27
CA ARG A 379 6.26 -19.64 3.41
C ARG A 379 6.92 -19.16 2.12
N GLY A 380 8.14 -18.66 2.21
CA GLY A 380 8.96 -18.43 1.02
C GLY A 380 9.29 -19.76 0.33
N SER A 381 9.25 -19.79 -1.01
CA SER A 381 9.70 -20.93 -1.82
C SER A 381 10.69 -20.43 -2.86
N GLY A 382 11.98 -20.72 -2.63
CA GLY A 382 13.06 -20.17 -3.45
C GLY A 382 13.18 -18.64 -3.38
N PRO A 383 13.95 -18.03 -4.30
CA PRO A 383 14.21 -16.58 -4.28
C PRO A 383 13.05 -15.73 -4.85
N HIS A 384 12.09 -16.33 -5.56
CA HIS A 384 11.13 -15.60 -6.40
C HIS A 384 9.65 -15.91 -6.10
N ALA A 385 9.36 -16.94 -5.29
CA ALA A 385 8.01 -17.45 -5.09
C ALA A 385 7.67 -17.60 -3.60
N LEU A 386 6.38 -17.80 -3.37
CA LEU A 386 5.82 -18.21 -2.09
C LEU A 386 5.06 -19.52 -2.25
N ARG A 387 4.93 -20.25 -1.15
CA ARG A 387 4.10 -21.45 -1.04
C ARG A 387 3.02 -21.21 0.00
N ALA A 388 1.78 -21.34 -0.43
CA ALA A 388 0.59 -21.22 0.40
C ALA A 388 0.06 -22.61 0.77
N THR A 389 -0.34 -22.76 2.02
CA THR A 389 -1.03 -23.95 2.53
C THR A 389 -2.49 -23.60 2.78
N PHE A 390 -3.39 -24.32 2.13
CA PHE A 390 -4.84 -24.21 2.30
C PHE A 390 -5.39 -25.45 2.98
N VAL A 391 -6.37 -25.24 3.85
CA VAL A 391 -7.07 -26.31 4.57
C VAL A 391 -8.59 -26.11 4.46
N PRO A 392 -9.40 -27.16 4.63
CA PRO A 392 -10.86 -27.03 4.66
C PRO A 392 -11.32 -26.04 5.74
N ARG A 393 -12.34 -25.25 5.42
CA ARG A 393 -13.12 -24.50 6.42
C ARG A 393 -13.85 -25.50 7.30
N ARG A 394 -13.86 -25.29 8.63
CA ARG A 394 -14.56 -26.14 9.61
C ARG A 394 -16.08 -26.02 9.42
N SER A 395 -16.62 -26.72 8.42
CA SER A 395 -18.06 -26.97 8.18
C SER A 395 -18.30 -28.13 7.20
N ALA A 396 -17.28 -28.61 6.47
CA ALA A 396 -17.45 -29.79 5.62
C ALA A 396 -17.25 -31.09 6.44
N PRO A 397 -18.22 -32.03 6.44
CA PRO A 397 -17.95 -33.39 6.89
C PRO A 397 -16.94 -33.99 5.92
N GLY A 398 -15.71 -34.19 6.38
CA GLY A 398 -14.62 -34.69 5.56
C GLY A 398 -13.42 -35.07 6.43
N PRO A 399 -12.53 -35.94 5.93
CA PRO A 399 -11.40 -36.41 6.70
C PRO A 399 -10.56 -35.23 7.22
N LYS A 400 -10.21 -35.28 8.50
CA LYS A 400 -9.22 -34.37 9.09
C LYS A 400 -7.90 -34.56 8.33
N GLY A 401 -7.45 -33.56 7.59
CA GLY A 401 -6.04 -33.49 7.16
C GLY A 401 -5.73 -33.34 5.67
N SER A 402 -6.68 -33.05 4.77
CA SER A 402 -6.29 -32.68 3.39
C SER A 402 -5.72 -31.25 3.35
N HIS A 403 -4.40 -31.14 3.26
CA HIS A 403 -3.71 -29.88 3.03
C HIS A 403 -3.46 -29.72 1.54
N MET A 404 -3.82 -28.57 0.98
CA MET A 404 -3.48 -28.23 -0.40
C MET A 404 -2.34 -27.21 -0.39
N HIS A 405 -1.24 -27.55 -1.04
CA HIS A 405 -0.08 -26.68 -1.15
C HIS A 405 0.01 -26.13 -2.58
N LEU A 406 0.10 -24.81 -2.72
CA LEU A 406 0.24 -24.16 -4.02
C LEU A 406 1.40 -23.16 -3.99
N GLU A 407 2.23 -23.22 -5.02
CA GLU A 407 3.26 -22.21 -5.27
C GLU A 407 2.79 -21.18 -6.28
N ALA A 408 3.20 -19.93 -6.04
CA ALA A 408 2.91 -18.77 -6.87
C ALA A 408 3.98 -17.69 -6.71
N ASP A 409 4.10 -16.80 -7.69
CA ASP A 409 5.04 -15.67 -7.66
C ASP A 409 4.62 -14.61 -6.63
N PHE A 410 3.32 -14.46 -6.40
CA PHE A 410 2.76 -13.56 -5.40
C PHE A 410 1.33 -13.94 -4.99
N MET A 411 0.87 -13.31 -3.91
CA MET A 411 -0.47 -13.49 -3.35
C MET A 411 -1.11 -12.13 -3.04
N VAL A 412 -2.40 -12.01 -3.31
CA VAL A 412 -3.21 -10.85 -2.96
C VAL A 412 -4.22 -11.22 -1.88
N LEU A 413 -4.10 -10.58 -0.73
CA LEU A 413 -5.00 -10.77 0.41
C LEU A 413 -6.05 -9.65 0.44
N CYS A 414 -7.25 -9.97 -0.04
CA CYS A 414 -8.37 -9.06 -0.17
C CYS A 414 -9.22 -9.06 1.11
N GLY A 415 -8.69 -8.39 2.13
CA GLY A 415 -9.36 -8.18 3.41
C GLY A 415 -10.01 -6.80 3.55
N ALA A 416 -10.74 -6.64 4.64
CA ALA A 416 -11.18 -5.33 5.10
C ALA A 416 -9.97 -4.41 5.28
N GLY A 417 -10.11 -3.15 4.87
CA GLY A 417 -9.04 -2.16 5.00
C GLY A 417 -9.08 -1.50 6.37
N LYS A 418 -7.90 -1.12 6.89
CA LYS A 418 -7.78 -0.28 8.08
C LYS A 418 -8.04 1.17 7.69
N PRO A 419 -9.02 1.89 8.29
CA PRO A 419 -9.21 3.32 8.04
C PRO A 419 -7.93 4.12 8.26
N ALA A 420 -7.65 5.08 7.39
CA ALA A 420 -6.52 6.00 7.55
C ALA A 420 -6.86 7.10 8.56
N TYR A 421 -6.93 6.77 9.85
CA TYR A 421 -7.35 7.71 10.91
C TYR A 421 -6.20 8.54 11.51
N ASP A 422 -4.95 8.34 11.07
CA ASP A 422 -3.76 8.84 11.78
C ASP A 422 -3.74 10.37 11.92
N VAL A 423 -4.06 11.13 10.86
CA VAL A 423 -4.06 12.61 10.89
C VAL A 423 -5.30 13.16 11.60
N PRO A 424 -6.53 12.66 11.38
CA PRO A 424 -7.67 13.03 12.21
C PRO A 424 -7.41 12.83 13.70
N PHE A 425 -6.81 11.71 14.08
CA PHE A 425 -6.41 11.45 15.46
C PHE A 425 -5.36 12.45 15.95
N GLN A 426 -4.35 12.77 15.13
CA GLN A 426 -3.35 13.81 15.44
C GLN A 426 -3.99 15.18 15.70
N LEU A 427 -5.06 15.52 14.98
CA LEU A 427 -5.79 16.77 15.14
C LEU A 427 -6.78 16.77 16.32
N GLY A 428 -6.88 15.66 17.06
CA GLY A 428 -7.71 15.54 18.26
C GLY A 428 -9.07 14.87 18.06
N ALA A 429 -9.31 14.20 16.93
CA ALA A 429 -10.53 13.42 16.74
C ALA A 429 -10.58 12.23 17.72
N ASP A 430 -11.70 12.09 18.43
CA ASP A 430 -11.96 10.94 19.28
C ASP A 430 -12.28 9.71 18.42
N LEU A 431 -11.73 8.54 18.75
CA LEU A 431 -11.87 7.32 17.96
C LEU A 431 -12.73 6.27 18.68
N VAL A 432 -13.57 5.59 17.93
CA VAL A 432 -14.34 4.41 18.38
C VAL A 432 -14.01 3.21 17.52
N LEU A 433 -13.97 2.02 18.13
CA LEU A 433 -13.79 0.77 17.41
C LEU A 433 -15.11 0.39 16.72
N ASP A 434 -15.10 0.32 15.39
CA ASP A 434 -16.18 -0.20 14.57
C ASP A 434 -15.65 -1.37 13.70
N PRO A 435 -15.85 -2.63 14.13
CA PRO A 435 -15.41 -3.80 13.38
C PRO A 435 -16.07 -3.93 12.00
N ALA A 436 -17.31 -3.43 11.81
CA ALA A 436 -17.98 -3.46 10.52
C ALA A 436 -17.29 -2.55 9.49
N ARG A 437 -16.55 -1.56 10.00
CA ARG A 437 -15.68 -0.63 9.29
C ARG A 437 -14.20 -1.01 9.34
N GLY A 438 -13.87 -2.25 9.71
CA GLY A 438 -12.48 -2.70 9.67
C GLY A 438 -11.55 -2.02 10.67
N GLY A 439 -12.06 -1.34 11.70
CA GLY A 439 -11.23 -0.82 12.79
C GLY A 439 -11.73 0.47 13.42
N TYR A 440 -10.78 1.32 13.85
CA TYR A 440 -11.09 2.59 14.49
C TYR A 440 -11.54 3.64 13.49
N VAL A 441 -12.59 4.38 13.84
CA VAL A 441 -13.14 5.51 13.08
C VAL A 441 -13.45 6.68 14.03
N PRO A 442 -13.54 7.92 13.54
CA PRO A 442 -13.96 9.04 14.38
C PRO A 442 -15.34 8.81 15.03
N ARG A 443 -15.46 9.11 16.33
CA ARG A 443 -16.70 8.99 17.10
C ARG A 443 -17.78 9.86 16.49
N GLY A 444 -18.98 9.30 16.28
CA GLY A 444 -20.11 10.00 15.65
C GLY A 444 -20.29 9.67 14.17
N SER A 445 -19.35 8.92 13.58
CA SER A 445 -19.56 8.20 12.32
C SER A 445 -20.85 7.37 12.39
N THR A 446 -21.87 7.74 11.61
CA THR A 446 -23.16 7.02 11.61
C THR A 446 -22.99 5.65 10.94
N PRO A 447 -23.73 4.60 11.35
CA PRO A 447 -23.61 3.24 10.80
C PRO A 447 -23.71 3.16 9.27
N ASP A 448 -24.49 4.05 8.65
CA ASP A 448 -24.82 4.07 7.22
C ASP A 448 -23.68 4.60 6.33
N GLY A 449 -22.63 5.16 6.93
CA GLY A 449 -21.49 5.70 6.17
C GLY A 449 -21.70 7.12 5.69
N ALA A 450 -22.71 7.80 6.24
CA ALA A 450 -22.92 9.22 6.04
C ALA A 450 -21.71 10.01 6.54
N ASP A 451 -21.50 11.17 5.91
CA ASP A 451 -20.44 12.09 6.29
C ASP A 451 -20.62 12.49 7.76
N PHE A 452 -19.55 12.35 8.53
CA PHE A 452 -19.54 12.76 9.92
C PHE A 452 -18.74 14.03 10.06
N THR A 453 -19.36 15.10 10.53
CA THR A 453 -18.68 16.36 10.83
C THR A 453 -18.63 16.59 12.33
N ALA A 454 -17.43 16.84 12.84
CA ALA A 454 -17.23 17.31 14.21
C ALA A 454 -16.30 18.51 14.26
N PRO A 455 -16.57 19.46 15.19
CA PRO A 455 -15.59 20.48 15.53
C PRO A 455 -14.40 19.81 16.24
N LEU A 456 -13.21 20.19 15.83
CA LEU A 456 -11.97 19.87 16.53
C LEU A 456 -11.52 21.05 17.38
N ALA A 457 -10.57 20.80 18.29
CA ALA A 457 -9.89 21.87 19.01
C ALA A 457 -9.32 22.90 18.03
N GLY A 458 -9.41 24.20 18.37
CA GLY A 458 -8.94 25.28 17.49
C GLY A 458 -9.95 25.74 16.43
N GLY A 459 -11.20 25.28 16.48
CA GLY A 459 -12.29 25.79 15.63
C GLY A 459 -12.36 25.20 14.22
N LEU A 460 -11.50 24.23 13.90
CA LEU A 460 -11.52 23.51 12.62
C LEU A 460 -12.68 22.50 12.59
N ASN A 461 -13.49 22.52 11.54
CA ASN A 461 -14.48 21.47 11.29
C ASN A 461 -13.85 20.33 10.51
N LEU A 462 -13.84 19.12 11.10
CA LEU A 462 -13.41 17.90 10.42
C LEU A 462 -14.63 17.12 9.95
N THR A 463 -14.72 16.89 8.64
CA THR A 463 -15.66 15.96 8.04
C THR A 463 -14.94 14.68 7.63
N TRP A 464 -15.26 13.55 8.26
CA TRP A 464 -14.82 12.23 7.82
C TRP A 464 -15.79 11.69 6.78
N THR A 465 -15.26 11.32 5.61
CA THR A 465 -16.06 10.71 4.54
C THR A 465 -15.45 9.40 4.03
N GLY A 466 -16.35 8.50 3.62
CA GLY A 466 -16.00 7.25 3.01
C GLY A 466 -16.13 6.07 3.96
N GLY A 467 -16.73 5.00 3.43
CA GLY A 467 -16.78 3.71 4.08
C GLY A 467 -15.38 3.16 4.21
N ALA A 468 -14.94 2.97 5.45
CA ALA A 468 -13.89 2.03 5.69
C ALA A 468 -14.23 0.68 5.04
N CYS A 469 -13.28 0.10 4.32
CA CYS A 469 -13.50 -1.09 3.52
C CYS A 469 -13.88 -2.27 4.42
N GLY A 470 -15.18 -2.52 4.56
CA GLY A 470 -15.78 -3.71 5.16
C GLY A 470 -16.91 -4.24 4.27
N ARG A 471 -17.38 -5.47 4.54
CA ARG A 471 -18.46 -6.17 3.80
C ARG A 471 -19.67 -5.26 3.50
N ALA A 472 -19.98 -4.38 4.45
CA ALA A 472 -21.04 -3.37 4.41
C ALA A 472 -20.85 -2.26 3.36
N ALA A 473 -19.63 -1.78 3.13
CA ALA A 473 -19.37 -0.67 2.20
C ALA A 473 -19.47 -1.11 0.73
N ALA A 474 -19.19 -2.40 0.47
CA ALA A 474 -19.34 -3.01 -0.84
C ALA A 474 -20.80 -3.16 -1.28
N GLU A 475 -21.68 -3.54 -0.36
CA GLU A 475 -23.11 -3.73 -0.63
C GLU A 475 -23.87 -2.40 -0.69
N ARG A 476 -23.34 -1.33 -0.06
CA ARG A 476 -24.03 -0.04 0.12
C ARG A 476 -23.44 1.14 -0.67
N SER A 477 -22.56 0.84 -1.63
CA SER A 477 -22.10 1.81 -2.65
C SER A 477 -22.85 1.70 -3.98
N ALA A 478 -23.89 0.85 -4.04
CA ALA A 478 -24.99 1.00 -4.98
C ALA A 478 -25.98 2.02 -4.39
N PRO A 479 -26.69 2.81 -5.22
CA PRO A 479 -27.74 3.69 -4.73
C PRO A 479 -28.77 2.95 -3.86
#